data_AF-A0A087SVC0-F1
#
_entry.id   AF-A0A087SVC0-F1
#
_cell.length_a   1.000
_cell.length_b   1.000
_cell.length_c   1.000
_cell.angle_alpha   90.00
_cell.angle_beta   90.00
_cell.angle_gamma   90.00
#
_symmetry.space_group_name_H-M   'P 1'
#
loop_
_entity.id
_entity.type
_entity.pdbx_description
1 polymer ?
#
loop_
_entity_poly.entity_id
_entity_poly.type
_entity_poly.pdbx_seq_one_letter_code
_entity_poly.pdbx_strand_id
1 'polypeptide(L)'
;MVFFLWISVILQIFEMVQVVPKFSYLSILRAPRPLIMIRFIRVFLKFSMPKSRINQIFKRSSQQIYNVTLFFLFFMSLYGLLGVQFFGEMSNHCVVNGTDPNNVTLDDLAIPDTYCSNIPDAGYHCPKGMVCMELELPKSISGFNGFDDFAHSFFTVYQAASQEGWALLMYKAMDSLPAW
;
A
#
# COMPACT_ATOMS: atom_id res chain seq x y z
N MET A 1 -6.07 27.12 -13.88
CA MET A 1 -7.26 26.33 -14.30
C MET A 1 -7.55 26.46 -15.79
N VAL A 2 -7.80 27.66 -16.33
CA VAL A 2 -8.12 27.84 -17.76
C VAL A 2 -7.01 27.31 -18.68
N PHE A 3 -5.74 27.55 -18.34
CA PHE A 3 -4.58 26.99 -19.03
C PHE A 3 -4.59 25.45 -19.16
N PHE A 4 -4.85 24.73 -18.06
CA PHE A 4 -4.95 23.26 -18.08
C PHE A 4 -6.13 22.74 -18.90
N LEU A 5 -7.21 23.53 -19.02
CA LEU A 5 -8.34 23.18 -19.88
C LEU A 5 -7.97 23.31 -21.35
N TRP A 6 -7.29 24.39 -21.72
CA TRP A 6 -6.78 24.55 -23.09
C TRP A 6 -5.79 23.43 -23.45
N ILE A 7 -4.87 23.09 -22.55
CA ILE A 7 -3.96 21.95 -22.76
C ILE A 7 -4.74 20.65 -22.94
N SER A 8 -5.74 20.37 -22.10
CA SER A 8 -6.56 19.16 -22.24
C SER A 8 -7.33 19.13 -23.55
N VAL A 9 -7.85 20.26 -24.03
CA VAL A 9 -8.59 20.36 -25.29
C VAL A 9 -7.65 20.18 -26.49
N ILE A 10 -6.49 20.84 -26.48
CA ILE A 10 -5.45 20.72 -27.51
C ILE A 10 -4.98 19.26 -27.62
N LEU A 11 -4.71 18.60 -26.50
CA LEU A 11 -4.33 17.18 -26.48
C LEU A 11 -5.45 16.26 -26.97
N GLN A 12 -6.73 16.60 -26.72
CA GLN A 12 -7.86 15.86 -27.27
C GLN A 12 -7.93 15.99 -28.78
N ILE A 13 -7.68 17.19 -29.32
CA ILE A 13 -7.63 17.45 -30.75
C ILE A 13 -6.47 16.68 -31.41
N PHE A 14 -5.27 16.71 -30.83
CA PHE A 14 -4.12 15.96 -31.36
C PHE A 14 -4.33 14.44 -31.36
N GLU A 15 -5.07 13.89 -30.40
CA GLU A 15 -5.46 12.47 -30.40
C GLU A 15 -6.51 12.17 -31.49
N MET A 16 -7.50 13.06 -31.69
CA MET A 16 -8.51 12.88 -32.76
C MET A 16 -7.89 12.97 -34.16
N VAL A 17 -6.85 13.79 -34.35
CA VAL A 17 -6.12 13.94 -35.62
C VAL A 17 -5.05 12.85 -35.82
N GLN A 18 -4.95 11.88 -34.90
CA GLN A 18 -3.95 10.80 -34.91
C GLN A 18 -2.48 11.27 -34.93
N VAL A 19 -2.20 12.50 -34.50
CA VAL A 19 -0.82 13.01 -34.35
C VAL A 19 -0.12 12.35 -33.17
N VAL A 20 -0.89 11.93 -32.15
CA VAL A 20 -0.39 11.28 -30.92
C VAL A 20 -1.12 9.95 -30.73
N PRO A 21 -0.42 8.85 -30.38
CA PRO A 21 -1.05 7.57 -30.10
C PRO A 21 -1.96 7.64 -28.87
N LYS A 22 -3.08 6.91 -28.92
CA LYS A 22 -4.18 6.90 -27.93
C LYS A 22 -3.72 6.63 -26.48
N PHE A 23 -2.65 5.84 -26.31
CA PHE A 23 -2.10 5.44 -25.00
C PHE A 23 -0.75 6.12 -24.69
N SER A 24 -0.56 7.37 -25.12
CA SER A 24 0.65 8.13 -24.80
C SER A 24 0.65 8.63 -23.35
N TYR A 25 1.85 8.75 -22.76
CA TYR A 25 2.09 9.44 -21.48
C TYR A 25 1.56 10.89 -21.47
N LEU A 26 1.42 11.52 -22.65
CA LEU A 26 0.82 12.86 -22.78
C LEU A 26 -0.64 12.92 -22.28
N SER A 27 -1.33 11.78 -22.19
CA SER A 27 -2.67 11.69 -21.60
C SER A 27 -2.70 12.07 -20.11
N ILE A 28 -1.58 11.99 -19.38
CA ILE A 28 -1.47 12.41 -17.97
C ILE A 28 -1.75 13.91 -17.81
N LEU A 29 -1.42 14.73 -18.80
CA LEU A 29 -1.70 16.18 -18.79
C LEU A 29 -3.21 16.50 -18.78
N ARG A 30 -4.08 15.51 -19.00
CA ARG A 30 -5.54 15.62 -18.86
C ARG A 30 -6.04 15.40 -17.43
N ALA A 31 -5.20 14.88 -16.52
CA ALA A 31 -5.56 14.63 -15.12
C ALA A 31 -6.14 15.83 -14.36
N PRO A 32 -5.79 17.11 -14.66
CA PRO A 32 -6.41 18.26 -14.00
C PRO A 32 -7.86 18.57 -14.44
N ARG A 33 -8.37 17.94 -15.51
CA ARG A 33 -9.70 18.23 -16.08
C ARG A 33 -10.86 18.04 -15.08
N PRO A 34 -10.91 17.00 -14.23
CA PRO A 34 -11.98 16.84 -13.24
C PRO A 34 -12.06 18.00 -12.22
N LEU A 35 -10.99 18.78 -12.03
CA LEU A 35 -10.97 19.92 -11.11
C LEU A 35 -11.91 21.07 -11.54
N ILE A 36 -12.46 21.06 -12.76
CA ILE A 36 -13.54 21.98 -13.17
C ILE A 36 -14.72 21.91 -12.20
N MET A 37 -14.99 20.72 -11.63
CA MET A 37 -16.09 20.49 -10.70
C MET A 37 -16.02 21.41 -9.47
N ILE A 38 -14.83 21.89 -9.07
CA ILE A 38 -14.65 22.86 -7.98
C ILE A 38 -15.44 24.16 -8.25
N ARG A 39 -15.58 24.58 -9.53
CA ARG A 39 -16.38 25.77 -9.89
C ARG A 39 -17.85 25.58 -9.56
N PHE A 40 -18.39 24.40 -9.82
CA PHE A 40 -19.76 24.04 -9.49
C PHE A 40 -19.96 23.98 -7.97
N ILE A 41 -19.05 23.29 -7.26
CA ILE A 41 -19.10 23.18 -5.79
C ILE A 41 -19.04 24.56 -5.11
N ARG A 42 -18.25 25.51 -5.65
CA ARG A 42 -18.14 26.88 -5.10
C ARG A 42 -19.50 27.60 -5.01
N VAL A 43 -20.47 27.29 -5.87
CA VAL A 43 -21.81 27.89 -5.82
C VAL A 43 -22.51 27.54 -4.51
N PHE A 44 -22.32 26.32 -4.01
CA PHE A 44 -22.88 25.83 -2.74
C PHE A 44 -22.06 26.26 -1.52
N LEU A 45 -20.78 26.58 -1.66
CA LEU A 45 -19.89 27.02 -0.57
C LEU A 45 -20.06 28.50 -0.17
N LYS A 46 -21.28 29.05 -0.23
CA LYS A 46 -21.59 30.38 0.29
C LYS A 46 -22.02 30.29 1.76
N PHE A 47 -21.05 30.38 2.65
CA PHE A 47 -21.32 30.40 4.10
C PHE A 47 -21.85 31.78 4.54
N SER A 48 -22.82 31.79 5.45
CA SER A 48 -23.35 33.01 6.08
C SER A 48 -22.33 33.70 7.02
N MET A 49 -21.29 32.98 7.46
CA MET A 49 -20.31 33.48 8.42
C MET A 49 -19.26 34.44 7.80
N PRO A 50 -18.75 35.42 8.57
CA PRO A 50 -17.65 36.27 8.15
C PRO A 50 -16.38 35.46 7.84
N LYS A 51 -15.65 35.86 6.78
CA LYS A 51 -14.43 35.18 6.33
C LYS A 51 -13.35 35.11 7.43
N SER A 52 -13.26 36.12 8.31
CA SER A 52 -12.32 36.13 9.43
C SER A 52 -12.56 34.99 10.42
N ARG A 53 -13.82 34.70 10.74
CA ARG A 53 -14.21 33.59 11.62
C ARG A 53 -13.91 32.24 10.97
N ILE A 54 -14.18 32.10 9.67
CA ILE A 54 -13.86 30.88 8.91
C ILE A 54 -12.34 30.65 8.91
N ASN A 55 -11.53 31.67 8.65
CA ASN A 55 -10.07 31.58 8.68
C ASN A 55 -9.53 31.20 10.07
N GLN A 56 -10.16 31.70 11.14
CA GLN A 56 -9.81 31.31 12.51
C GLN A 56 -10.13 29.84 12.79
N ILE A 57 -11.29 29.34 12.35
CA ILE A 57 -11.66 27.92 12.45
C ILE A 57 -10.63 27.07 11.71
N PHE A 58 -10.34 27.39 10.44
CA PHE A 58 -9.34 26.67 9.65
C PHE A 58 -7.96 26.71 10.30
N LYS A 59 -7.51 27.85 10.84
CA LYS A 59 -6.22 27.95 11.52
C LYS A 59 -6.16 27.08 12.77
N ARG A 60 -7.22 27.08 13.59
CA ARG A 60 -7.31 26.26 14.79
C ARG A 60 -7.34 24.77 14.46
N SER A 61 -8.20 24.35 13.54
CA SER A 61 -8.33 22.95 13.12
C SER A 61 -7.05 22.45 12.45
N SER A 62 -6.44 23.26 11.58
CA SER A 62 -5.17 22.92 10.92
C SER A 62 -4.05 22.70 11.93
N GLN A 63 -3.93 23.57 12.95
CA GLN A 63 -2.92 23.39 13.99
C GLN A 63 -3.14 22.11 14.81
N GLN A 64 -4.39 21.79 15.14
CA GLN A 64 -4.72 20.55 15.86
C GLN A 64 -4.39 19.31 15.01
N ILE A 65 -4.79 19.32 13.74
CA ILE A 65 -4.46 18.25 12.79
C ILE A 65 -2.95 18.10 12.65
N TYR A 66 -2.20 19.20 12.50
CA TYR A 66 -0.74 19.17 12.40
C TYR A 66 -0.09 18.46 13.58
N ASN A 67 -0.49 18.80 14.82
CA ASN A 67 0.04 18.18 16.02
C ASN A 67 -0.28 16.67 16.07
N VAL A 68 -1.52 16.29 15.72
CA VAL A 68 -1.95 14.89 15.69
C VAL A 68 -1.24 14.10 14.59
N THR A 69 -1.07 14.69 13.40
CA THR A 69 -0.36 14.07 12.29
C THR A 69 1.10 13.82 12.64
N LEU A 70 1.78 14.77 13.30
CA LEU A 70 3.16 14.59 13.75
C LEU A 70 3.27 13.44 14.76
N PHE A 71 2.34 13.39 15.72
CA PHE A 71 2.26 12.30 16.70
C PHE A 71 1.99 10.95 16.02
N PHE A 72 1.07 10.91 15.07
CA PHE A 72 0.76 9.73 14.27
C PHE A 72 2.00 9.25 13.50
N LEU A 73 2.65 10.12 12.74
CA LEU A 73 3.86 9.79 11.97
C LEU A 73 5.00 9.25 12.86
N PHE A 74 5.12 9.77 14.09
CA PHE A 74 6.06 9.25 15.07
C PHE A 74 5.76 7.79 15.42
N PHE A 75 4.51 7.46 15.80
CA PHE A 75 4.13 6.08 16.10
C PHE A 75 4.22 5.16 14.90
N MET A 76 3.84 5.63 13.71
CA MET A 76 3.99 4.89 12.46
C MET A 76 5.46 4.52 12.18
N SER A 77 6.36 5.47 12.38
CA SER A 77 7.80 5.24 12.20
C SER A 77 8.36 4.31 13.28
N LEU A 78 7.94 4.49 14.54
CA LEU A 78 8.36 3.64 15.66
C LEU A 78 7.96 2.18 15.44
N TYR A 79 6.67 1.92 15.17
CA TYR A 79 6.19 0.57 14.89
C TYR A 79 6.74 0.02 13.58
N GLY A 80 7.00 0.89 12.60
CA GLY A 80 7.69 0.50 11.36
C GLY A 80 9.09 -0.03 11.63
N LEU A 81 9.89 0.67 12.44
CA LEU A 81 11.23 0.20 12.82
C LEU A 81 11.19 -1.08 13.67
N LEU A 82 10.26 -1.15 14.64
CA LEU A 82 10.07 -2.37 15.43
C LEU A 82 9.68 -3.56 14.54
N GLY A 83 8.79 -3.34 13.57
CA GLY A 83 8.37 -4.39 12.64
C GLY A 83 9.53 -4.97 11.83
N VAL A 84 10.42 -4.12 11.31
CA VAL A 84 11.61 -4.58 10.57
C VAL A 84 12.55 -5.40 11.47
N GLN A 85 12.74 -4.99 12.72
CA GLN A 85 13.66 -5.68 13.64
C GLN A 85 13.09 -6.99 14.22
N PHE A 86 11.77 -7.06 14.43
CA PHE A 86 11.14 -8.25 15.00
C PHE A 86 10.72 -9.27 13.94
N PHE A 87 10.12 -8.82 12.83
CA PHE A 87 9.53 -9.73 11.85
C PHE A 87 10.46 -10.00 10.67
N GLY A 88 11.13 -8.97 10.15
CA GLY A 88 11.97 -9.08 8.96
C GLY A 88 11.20 -9.56 7.72
N GLU A 89 11.91 -10.16 6.76
CA GLU A 89 11.30 -10.72 5.55
C GLU A 89 10.67 -12.09 5.84
N MET A 90 9.40 -12.25 5.45
CA MET A 90 8.64 -13.49 5.59
C MET A 90 8.43 -14.10 4.19
N SER A 91 9.41 -14.88 3.76
CA SER A 91 9.49 -15.50 2.43
C SER A 91 9.40 -17.04 2.47
N ASN A 92 9.17 -17.63 3.64
CA ASN A 92 9.12 -19.08 3.82
C ASN A 92 7.72 -19.64 3.58
N HIS A 93 7.59 -20.58 2.64
CA HIS A 93 6.33 -21.28 2.35
C HIS A 93 6.52 -22.81 2.34
N CYS A 94 5.41 -23.53 2.52
CA CYS A 94 5.38 -24.97 2.35
C CYS A 94 5.29 -25.35 0.87
N VAL A 95 6.29 -26.09 0.39
CA VAL A 95 6.35 -26.61 -0.99
C VAL A 95 6.49 -28.13 -1.01
N VAL A 96 6.11 -28.76 -2.11
CA VAL A 96 6.29 -30.21 -2.31
C VAL A 96 7.77 -30.60 -2.23
N ASN A 97 8.06 -31.76 -1.64
CA ASN A 97 9.43 -32.25 -1.54
C ASN A 97 10.05 -32.51 -2.93
N GLY A 98 11.22 -31.93 -3.19
CA GLY A 98 11.94 -32.06 -4.46
C GLY A 98 11.69 -30.93 -5.46
N THR A 99 10.91 -29.91 -5.10
CA THR A 99 10.76 -28.69 -5.92
C THR A 99 12.06 -27.86 -5.90
N ASP A 100 12.43 -27.29 -7.05
CA ASP A 100 13.57 -26.38 -7.19
C ASP A 100 13.15 -24.95 -6.81
N PRO A 101 13.85 -24.25 -5.89
CA PRO A 101 13.52 -22.88 -5.47
C PRO A 101 13.45 -21.87 -6.63
N ASN A 102 14.17 -22.11 -7.74
CA ASN A 102 14.23 -21.16 -8.85
C ASN A 102 13.09 -21.33 -9.87
N ASN A 103 12.34 -22.44 -9.80
CA ASN A 103 11.31 -22.78 -10.78
C ASN A 103 10.07 -23.33 -10.08
N VAL A 104 9.54 -22.53 -9.15
CA VAL A 104 8.34 -22.90 -8.39
C VAL A 104 7.09 -22.53 -9.18
N THR A 105 6.18 -23.49 -9.28
CA THR A 105 4.87 -23.31 -9.91
C THR A 105 3.75 -23.28 -8.86
N LEU A 106 2.54 -22.89 -9.29
CA LEU A 106 1.37 -22.87 -8.41
C LEU A 106 1.00 -24.25 -7.86
N ASP A 107 1.34 -25.32 -8.58
CA ASP A 107 1.02 -26.70 -8.20
C ASP A 107 1.97 -27.25 -7.12
N ASP A 108 3.11 -26.59 -6.90
CA ASP A 108 4.09 -26.95 -5.88
C ASP A 108 3.74 -26.40 -4.49
N LEU A 109 2.87 -25.39 -4.42
CA LEU A 109 2.46 -24.71 -3.18
C LEU A 109 1.32 -25.46 -2.48
N ALA A 110 1.23 -25.31 -1.16
CA ALA A 110 0.08 -25.79 -0.40
C ALA A 110 -1.22 -25.07 -0.81
N ILE A 111 -2.37 -25.73 -0.64
CA ILE A 111 -3.70 -25.15 -0.88
C ILE A 111 -4.51 -25.21 0.42
N PRO A 112 -4.82 -24.06 1.07
CA PRO A 112 -4.35 -22.70 0.75
C PRO A 112 -2.84 -22.57 0.96
N ASP A 113 -2.23 -21.54 0.36
CA ASP A 113 -0.82 -21.24 0.58
C ASP A 113 -0.58 -20.92 2.06
N THR A 114 0.43 -21.56 2.65
CA THR A 114 0.77 -21.47 4.07
C THR A 114 2.23 -21.09 4.22
N TYR A 115 2.45 -20.06 5.04
CA TYR A 115 3.79 -19.71 5.51
C TYR A 115 4.26 -20.76 6.51
N CYS A 116 5.57 -20.85 6.68
CA CYS A 116 6.16 -21.82 7.61
C CYS A 116 7.42 -21.27 8.26
N SER A 117 7.87 -21.95 9.30
CA SER A 117 9.14 -21.67 9.96
C SER A 117 10.12 -22.83 9.81
N ASN A 118 11.39 -22.48 9.61
CA ASN A 118 12.50 -23.43 9.62
C ASN A 118 12.98 -23.76 11.05
N ILE A 119 12.45 -23.08 12.07
CA ILE A 119 12.83 -23.27 13.47
C ILE A 119 11.95 -24.39 14.05
N PRO A 120 12.52 -25.47 14.62
CA PRO A 120 11.77 -26.68 15.00
C PRO A 120 10.76 -26.51 16.14
N ASP A 121 10.85 -25.42 16.91
CA ASP A 121 9.99 -25.13 18.06
C ASP A 121 9.17 -23.83 17.87
N ALA A 122 9.09 -23.29 16.65
CA ALA A 122 8.43 -22.02 16.38
C ALA A 122 7.69 -22.03 15.04
N GLY A 123 6.62 -21.23 14.94
CA GLY A 123 5.81 -21.09 13.74
C GLY A 123 5.09 -22.37 13.31
N TYR A 124 4.67 -22.40 12.05
CA TYR A 124 3.96 -23.51 11.44
C TYR A 124 4.90 -24.50 10.78
N HIS A 125 4.65 -25.79 11.00
CA HIS A 125 5.38 -26.89 10.37
C HIS A 125 4.58 -27.52 9.25
N CYS A 126 5.22 -27.64 8.09
CA CYS A 126 4.62 -28.25 6.92
C CYS A 126 4.23 -29.73 7.16
N PRO A 127 3.13 -30.20 6.55
CA PRO A 127 2.71 -31.59 6.66
C PRO A 127 3.67 -32.56 5.95
N LYS A 128 3.52 -33.86 6.23
CA LYS A 128 4.34 -34.91 5.59
C LYS A 128 4.22 -34.85 4.06
N GLY A 129 5.36 -34.84 3.38
CA GLY A 129 5.44 -34.73 1.91
C GLY A 129 5.73 -33.32 1.41
N MET A 130 5.71 -32.32 2.30
CA MET A 130 6.11 -30.95 2.03
C MET A 130 7.32 -30.55 2.87
N VAL A 131 8.07 -29.55 2.38
CA VAL A 131 9.24 -28.96 3.03
C VAL A 131 9.05 -27.46 3.13
N CYS A 132 9.52 -26.86 4.22
CA CYS A 132 9.56 -25.41 4.35
C CYS A 132 10.76 -24.87 3.55
N MET A 133 10.50 -23.98 2.60
CA MET A 133 11.51 -23.42 1.73
C MET A 133 11.33 -21.92 1.61
N GLU A 134 12.43 -21.19 1.56
CA GLU A 134 12.44 -19.77 1.27
C GLU A 134 12.23 -19.53 -0.23
N LEU A 135 11.23 -18.73 -0.59
CA LEU A 135 10.91 -18.37 -1.96
C LEU A 135 11.07 -16.88 -2.22
N GLU A 136 11.91 -16.54 -3.18
CA GLU A 136 12.04 -15.19 -3.72
C GLU A 136 10.94 -14.92 -4.77
N LEU A 137 9.71 -14.75 -4.30
CA LEU A 137 8.58 -14.41 -5.16
C LEU A 137 8.59 -12.91 -5.51
N PRO A 138 8.24 -12.52 -6.76
CA PRO A 138 8.08 -11.11 -7.08
C PRO A 138 6.96 -10.50 -6.24
N LYS A 139 7.13 -9.25 -5.79
CA LYS A 139 6.16 -8.53 -4.94
C LYS A 139 4.76 -8.39 -5.58
N SER A 140 4.66 -8.51 -6.91
CA SER A 140 3.35 -8.57 -7.61
C SER A 140 2.53 -9.81 -7.24
N ILE A 141 3.19 -10.89 -6.81
CA ILE A 141 2.56 -12.16 -6.42
C ILE A 141 2.48 -12.26 -4.88
N SER A 142 3.60 -12.04 -4.17
CA SER A 142 3.65 -12.15 -2.69
C SER A 142 2.89 -11.01 -1.98
N GLY A 143 2.74 -9.87 -2.66
CA GLY A 143 2.14 -8.66 -2.15
C GLY A 143 3.18 -7.64 -1.69
N PHE A 144 2.72 -6.41 -1.44
CA PHE A 144 3.56 -5.29 -1.00
C PHE A 144 3.61 -5.12 0.51
N ASN A 145 2.83 -5.92 1.25
CA ASN A 145 2.78 -5.88 2.71
C ASN A 145 3.85 -6.82 3.27
N GLY A 146 4.71 -6.29 4.14
CA GLY A 146 5.87 -6.98 4.67
C GLY A 146 6.73 -6.08 5.55
N PHE A 147 7.77 -6.65 6.13
CA PHE A 147 8.68 -5.98 7.07
C PHE A 147 10.15 -6.01 6.62
N ASP A 148 10.38 -6.18 5.32
CA ASP A 148 11.71 -6.34 4.72
C ASP A 148 12.54 -5.05 4.80
N ASP A 149 11.89 -3.91 4.55
CA ASP A 149 12.49 -2.59 4.70
C ASP A 149 11.56 -1.61 5.44
N PHE A 150 12.13 -0.46 5.82
CA PHE A 150 11.41 0.56 6.58
C PHE A 150 10.20 1.12 5.84
N ALA A 151 10.26 1.28 4.51
CA ALA A 151 9.17 1.88 3.74
C ALA A 151 7.99 0.91 3.60
N HIS A 152 8.26 -0.35 3.30
CA HIS A 152 7.24 -1.41 3.26
C HIS A 152 6.65 -1.67 4.65
N SER A 153 7.48 -1.70 5.69
CA SER A 153 7.02 -1.81 7.07
C SER A 153 6.12 -0.64 7.47
N PHE A 154 6.52 0.61 7.17
CA PHE A 154 5.71 1.80 7.44
C PHE A 154 4.35 1.72 6.73
N PHE A 155 4.33 1.30 5.45
CA PHE A 155 3.09 1.09 4.70
C PHE A 155 2.22 0.00 5.31
N THR A 156 2.82 -1.11 5.73
CA THR A 156 2.15 -2.26 6.34
C THR A 156 1.52 -1.89 7.67
N VAL A 157 2.25 -1.18 8.54
CA VAL A 157 1.70 -0.65 9.80
C VAL A 157 0.57 0.34 9.49
N TYR A 158 0.67 1.14 8.42
CA TYR A 158 -0.36 2.14 8.08
C TYR A 158 -1.66 1.45 7.68
N GLN A 159 -1.56 0.40 6.88
CA GLN A 159 -2.68 -0.45 6.51
C GLN A 159 -3.27 -1.16 7.75
N ALA A 160 -2.42 -1.66 8.66
CA ALA A 160 -2.89 -2.27 9.90
C ALA A 160 -3.61 -1.27 10.81
N ALA A 161 -3.14 -0.02 10.87
CA ALA A 161 -3.78 1.05 11.65
C ALA A 161 -5.17 1.43 11.12
N SER A 162 -5.45 1.23 9.82
CA SER A 162 -6.80 1.38 9.27
C SER A 162 -7.71 0.17 9.52
N GLN A 163 -7.25 -0.83 10.28
CA GLN A 163 -7.95 -2.09 10.56
C GLN A 163 -8.21 -2.97 9.32
N GLU A 164 -7.44 -2.76 8.26
CA GLU A 164 -7.61 -3.48 7.00
C GLU A 164 -6.55 -4.56 6.84
N GLY A 165 -6.94 -5.84 6.75
CA GLY A 165 -6.01 -6.94 6.46
C GLY A 165 -4.99 -7.27 7.56
N TRP A 166 -5.05 -6.62 8.72
CA TRP A 166 -4.11 -6.85 9.83
C TRP A 166 -4.17 -8.27 10.39
N ALA A 167 -5.36 -8.91 10.41
CA ALA A 167 -5.51 -10.27 10.91
C ALA A 167 -4.80 -11.29 10.01
N LEU A 168 -4.87 -11.11 8.68
CA LEU A 168 -4.15 -11.97 7.74
C LEU A 168 -2.65 -11.77 7.88
N LEU A 169 -2.18 -10.54 8.04
CA LEU A 169 -0.77 -10.26 8.31
C LEU A 169 -0.31 -10.90 9.63
N MET A 170 -1.14 -10.84 10.67
CA MET A 170 -0.86 -11.48 11.96
C MET A 170 -0.73 -13.00 11.82
N TYR A 171 -1.64 -13.65 11.08
CA TYR A 171 -1.52 -15.10 10.83
C TYR A 171 -0.26 -15.45 10.03
N LYS A 172 0.09 -14.66 9.01
CA LYS A 172 1.36 -14.84 8.30
C LYS A 172 2.56 -14.76 9.24
N ALA A 173 2.59 -13.76 10.13
CA ALA A 173 3.65 -13.61 11.11
C ALA A 173 3.68 -14.78 12.11
N MET A 174 2.53 -15.23 12.59
CA MET A 174 2.44 -16.38 13.52
C MET A 174 2.90 -17.69 12.88
N ASP A 175 2.66 -17.89 11.59
CA ASP A 175 3.07 -19.09 10.88
C ASP A 175 4.58 -19.06 10.52
N SER A 176 5.13 -17.88 10.23
CA SER A 176 6.55 -17.72 9.90
C SER A 176 7.47 -17.66 11.12
N LEU A 177 7.00 -17.09 12.23
CA LEU A 177 7.83 -16.66 13.35
C LEU A 177 7.37 -17.28 14.67
N PRO A 178 8.21 -17.22 15.72
CA PRO A 178 7.81 -17.69 17.04
C PRO A 178 6.64 -16.87 17.62
N ALA A 179 5.71 -17.54 18.31
CA ALA A 179 4.51 -16.92 18.87
C ALA A 179 4.68 -16.26 20.25
N TRP A 180 5.92 -16.16 20.77
CA TRP A 180 6.23 -15.74 22.14
C TRP A 180 6.28 -14.22 22.34
#